data_AF-U1ZUJ9-F1
#
_entry.id   AF-U1ZUJ9-F1
#
_cell.length_a   1.000
_cell.length_b   1.000
_cell.length_c   1.000
_cell.angle_alpha   90.00
_cell.angle_beta   90.00
_cell.angle_gamma   90.00
#
_symmetry.space_group_name_H-M   'P 1'
#
loop_
_entity.id
_entity.type
_entity.pdbx_description
1 polymer ?
#
loop_
_entity_poly.entity_id
_entity_poly.type
_entity_poly.pdbx_seq_one_letter_code
_entity_poly.pdbx_strand_id
1 'polypeptide(L)'
;MRLLILSVLSLALFAGLGSYAHWCEQRPSGHYLSDLRSRLALDRGQPGPRGNLLGIQPELFAADYQSLGRLRLKLAAYLDQARDLGLLSERTVVVLPAHIGTWLLAVGEKDELYRAADRRQALRWLAASN
;
A
#
# COMPACT_ATOMS: atom_id res chain seq x y z
N MET A 1 46.97 -5.26 24.69
CA MET A 1 45.84 -4.33 24.92
C MET A 1 45.10 -3.94 23.65
N ARG A 2 45.79 -3.50 22.58
CA ARG A 2 45.15 -3.14 21.29
C ARG A 2 44.30 -4.25 20.67
N LEU A 3 44.77 -5.50 20.66
CA LEU A 3 44.00 -6.66 20.16
C LEU A 3 42.72 -6.91 20.96
N LEU A 4 42.78 -6.86 22.30
CA LEU A 4 41.61 -6.99 23.18
C LEU A 4 40.58 -5.88 22.94
N ILE A 5 41.03 -4.63 22.79
CA ILE A 5 40.15 -3.49 22.49
C ILE A 5 39.46 -3.69 21.14
N LEU A 6 40.20 -4.11 20.12
CA LEU A 6 39.64 -4.39 18.79
C LEU A 6 38.63 -5.55 18.83
N SER A 7 38.92 -6.63 19.58
CA SER A 7 38.00 -7.75 19.73
C SER A 7 36.70 -7.34 20.42
N VAL A 8 36.77 -6.53 21.48
CA VAL A 8 35.59 -6.01 22.19
C VAL A 8 34.77 -5.08 21.30
N LEU A 9 35.42 -4.19 20.54
CA LEU A 9 34.74 -3.30 19.60
C LEU A 9 34.05 -4.07 18.47
N SER A 10 34.72 -5.08 17.90
CA SER A 10 34.11 -5.94 16.88
C SER A 10 32.90 -6.69 17.44
N LEU A 11 33.00 -7.24 18.66
CA LEU A 11 31.88 -7.93 19.30
C LEU A 11 30.69 -6.99 19.53
N ALA A 12 30.93 -5.77 20.02
CA ALA A 12 29.89 -4.77 20.21
C ALA A 12 29.22 -4.36 18.88
N LEU A 13 30.01 -4.22 17.81
CA LEU A 13 29.49 -3.93 16.48
C LEU A 13 28.59 -5.05 15.96
N PHE A 14 29.03 -6.31 16.09
CA PHE A 14 28.21 -7.47 15.68
C PHE A 14 26.92 -7.57 16.50
N ALA A 15 26.97 -7.34 17.82
CA ALA A 15 25.79 -7.31 18.67
C ALA A 15 24.82 -6.18 18.28
N GLY A 16 25.34 -4.99 17.95
CA GLY A 16 24.55 -3.86 17.48
C GLY A 16 23.89 -4.14 16.13
N LEU A 17 24.63 -4.68 15.17
CA LEU A 17 24.11 -5.06 13.86
C LEU A 17 23.07 -6.18 13.96
N GLY A 18 23.30 -7.20 14.80
CA GLY A 18 22.34 -8.28 15.03
C GLY A 18 21.05 -7.78 15.68
N SER A 19 21.17 -6.91 16.70
CA SER A 19 20.00 -6.29 17.35
C SER A 19 19.22 -5.40 16.38
N TYR A 20 19.91 -4.64 15.54
CA TYR A 20 19.28 -3.81 14.51
C TYR A 20 18.57 -4.66 13.44
N ALA A 21 19.21 -5.74 12.96
CA ALA A 21 18.60 -6.67 12.02
C ALA A 21 17.34 -7.33 12.60
N HIS A 22 17.42 -7.77 13.86
CA HIS A 22 16.28 -8.35 14.57
C HIS A 22 15.14 -7.35 14.77
N TRP A 23 15.45 -6.08 15.07
CA TRP A 23 14.46 -5.01 15.14
C TRP A 23 13.82 -4.72 13.78
N CYS A 24 14.60 -4.76 12.69
CA CYS A 24 14.08 -4.62 11.33
C CYS A 24 13.11 -5.74 10.94
N GLU A 25 13.32 -6.98 11.41
CA GLU A 25 12.38 -8.10 11.21
C GLU A 25 11.10 -7.94 12.02
N GLN A 26 11.19 -7.41 13.25
CA GLN A 26 10.04 -7.19 14.12
C GLN A 26 9.25 -5.92 13.79
N ARG A 27 9.86 -5.00 13.04
CA ARG A 27 9.20 -3.75 12.65
C ARG A 27 7.94 -4.15 11.88
N PRO A 28 6.74 -3.77 12.37
CA PRO A 28 5.53 -3.95 11.57
C PRO A 28 5.84 -3.35 10.22
N SER A 29 5.52 -4.05 9.14
CA SER A 29 5.60 -3.49 7.79
C SER A 29 4.64 -2.30 7.78
N GLY A 30 5.13 -1.15 8.20
CA GLY A 30 4.40 0.07 8.07
C GLY A 30 4.25 0.21 6.57
N HIS A 31 3.01 0.16 6.10
CA HIS A 31 2.63 0.40 4.72
C HIS A 31 2.88 1.89 4.40
N TYR A 32 4.11 2.33 4.66
CA TYR A 32 4.63 3.66 4.44
C TYR A 32 5.11 3.67 3.02
N LEU A 33 4.48 4.56 2.25
CA LEU A 33 4.53 4.63 0.80
C LEU A 33 3.63 3.52 0.24
N SER A 34 2.47 3.94 -0.27
CA SER A 34 1.59 3.14 -1.10
C SER A 34 2.45 2.21 -1.95
N ASP A 35 2.48 0.92 -1.62
CA ASP A 35 3.27 -0.03 -2.39
C ASP A 35 2.71 0.03 -3.81
N LEU A 36 3.44 0.71 -4.69
CA LEU A 36 3.06 0.91 -6.09
C LEU A 36 3.38 -0.34 -6.90
N ARG A 37 3.86 -1.41 -6.27
CA ARG A 37 3.94 -2.75 -6.86
C ARG A 37 2.53 -3.28 -7.03
N SER A 38 1.84 -2.72 -8.01
CA SER A 38 0.57 -3.20 -8.50
C SER A 38 0.80 -4.63 -9.00
N ARG A 39 0.18 -5.60 -8.32
CA ARG A 39 -0.06 -6.91 -8.90
C ARG A 39 -1.50 -6.92 -9.36
N LEU A 40 -1.73 -7.08 -10.65
CA LEU A 40 -3.06 -7.32 -11.20
C LEU A 40 -3.57 -8.64 -10.60
N ALA A 41 -4.50 -8.53 -9.65
CA ALA A 41 -4.94 -9.67 -8.85
C ALA A 41 -5.93 -10.58 -9.60
N LEU A 42 -6.55 -10.13 -10.70
CA LEU A 42 -7.40 -10.98 -11.54
C LEU A 42 -7.66 -10.35 -12.92
N ASP A 43 -7.05 -10.87 -13.98
CA ASP A 43 -7.46 -10.58 -15.36
C ASP A 43 -8.48 -11.63 -15.84
N ARG A 44 -9.64 -11.16 -16.31
CA ARG A 44 -10.74 -11.99 -16.83
C ARG A 44 -11.28 -11.38 -18.13
N GLY A 45 -10.42 -11.22 -19.13
CA GLY A 45 -10.85 -10.92 -20.49
C GLY A 45 -9.69 -10.92 -21.47
N GLN A 46 -9.84 -11.55 -22.64
CA GLN A 46 -8.83 -11.44 -23.70
C GLN A 46 -9.01 -10.12 -24.45
N PRO A 47 -7.96 -9.28 -24.57
CA PRO A 47 -7.99 -8.10 -25.42
C PRO A 47 -8.31 -8.53 -26.86
N GLY A 48 -9.27 -7.86 -27.49
CA GLY A 48 -9.71 -8.21 -28.83
C GLY A 48 -10.38 -7.07 -29.58
N PRO A 49 -10.65 -7.24 -30.88
CA PRO A 49 -11.21 -6.19 -31.75
C PRO A 49 -12.61 -5.73 -31.32
N ARG A 50 -13.32 -6.54 -30.52
CA ARG A 50 -14.64 -6.21 -29.95
C ARG A 50 -14.55 -5.57 -28.55
N GLY A 51 -13.35 -5.37 -28.02
CA GLY A 51 -13.13 -4.97 -26.63
C GLY A 51 -13.03 -6.15 -25.67
N ASN A 52 -12.78 -5.83 -24.40
CA ASN A 52 -12.68 -6.79 -23.30
C ASN A 52 -13.24 -6.19 -22.00
N LEU A 53 -13.58 -7.07 -21.07
CA LEU A 53 -13.91 -6.71 -19.70
C LEU A 53 -12.67 -6.95 -18.84
N LEU A 54 -12.14 -5.90 -18.20
CA LEU A 54 -10.98 -6.01 -17.34
C LEU A 54 -11.40 -5.79 -15.89
N GLY A 55 -11.40 -6.86 -15.10
CA GLY A 55 -11.47 -6.74 -13.64
C GLY A 55 -10.13 -6.25 -13.10
N ILE A 56 -10.14 -5.27 -12.22
CA ILE A 56 -8.95 -4.88 -11.46
C ILE A 56 -9.34 -4.91 -10.00
N GLN A 57 -8.57 -5.61 -9.17
CA GLN A 57 -8.70 -5.58 -7.72
C GLN A 57 -7.46 -4.93 -7.12
N PRO A 58 -7.49 -3.59 -6.90
CA PRO A 58 -6.41 -2.89 -6.24
C PRO A 58 -6.34 -3.29 -4.77
N GLU A 59 -5.13 -3.46 -4.25
CA GLU A 59 -4.91 -3.60 -2.82
C GLU A 59 -4.87 -2.19 -2.22
N LEU A 60 -5.90 -1.80 -1.47
CA LEU A 60 -6.03 -0.46 -0.89
C LEU A 60 -5.94 -0.52 0.63
N PHE A 61 -5.22 0.45 1.20
CA PHE A 61 -5.05 0.62 2.63
C PHE A 61 -5.66 1.95 3.10
N ALA A 62 -5.89 2.09 4.41
CA ALA A 62 -6.44 3.33 4.98
C ALA A 62 -5.61 4.57 4.58
N ALA A 63 -4.28 4.45 4.55
CA ALA A 63 -3.37 5.54 4.17
C ALA A 63 -3.52 6.02 2.71
N ASP A 64 -4.06 5.18 1.81
CA ASP A 64 -4.32 5.59 0.42
C ASP A 64 -5.49 6.58 0.34
N TYR A 65 -6.44 6.50 1.28
CA TYR A 65 -7.56 7.43 1.40
C TYR A 65 -7.21 8.71 2.16
N GLN A 66 -5.97 8.87 2.63
CA GLN A 66 -5.56 10.08 3.34
C GLN A 66 -5.67 11.35 2.47
N SER A 67 -5.46 11.20 1.16
CA SER A 67 -5.74 12.26 0.21
C SER A 67 -6.28 11.70 -1.10
N LEU A 68 -7.15 12.47 -1.76
CA LEU A 68 -7.65 12.11 -3.08
C LEU A 68 -6.50 11.89 -4.08
N GLY A 69 -5.44 12.69 -3.97
CA GLY A 69 -4.25 12.57 -4.81
C GLY A 69 -3.56 11.21 -4.66
N ARG A 70 -3.43 10.68 -3.44
CA ARG A 70 -2.81 9.37 -3.19
C ARG A 70 -3.64 8.23 -3.77
N LEU A 71 -4.94 8.21 -3.48
CA LEU A 71 -5.84 7.21 -4.05
C LEU A 71 -5.80 7.24 -5.58
N ARG A 72 -5.87 8.44 -6.18
CA ARG A 72 -5.80 8.61 -7.63
C ARG A 72 -4.49 8.06 -8.20
N LEU A 73 -3.35 8.39 -7.58
CA LEU A 73 -2.05 7.90 -8.04
C LEU A 73 -1.96 6.38 -7.97
N LYS A 74 -2.47 5.77 -6.91
CA LYS A 74 -2.47 4.31 -6.76
C LYS A 74 -3.34 3.63 -7.82
N LEU A 75 -4.56 4.12 -8.03
CA LEU A 75 -5.45 3.59 -9.07
C LEU A 75 -4.88 3.81 -10.48
N ALA A 76 -4.25 4.96 -10.72
CA ALA A 76 -3.58 5.24 -11.99
C ALA A 76 -2.44 4.24 -12.25
N ALA A 77 -1.62 3.92 -11.24
CA ALA A 77 -0.55 2.92 -11.40
C ALA A 77 -1.08 1.53 -11.83
N TYR A 78 -2.23 1.09 -11.30
CA TYR A 78 -2.87 -0.15 -11.75
C TYR A 78 -3.34 -0.07 -13.21
N LEU A 79 -3.92 1.05 -13.63
CA LEU A 79 -4.37 1.25 -15.01
C LEU A 79 -3.19 1.37 -15.98
N ASP A 80 -2.12 2.06 -15.58
CA ASP A 80 -0.91 2.21 -16.38
C ASP A 80 -0.23 0.86 -16.57
N GLN A 81 -0.10 0.05 -15.52
CA GLN A 81 0.41 -1.32 -15.65
C GLN A 81 -0.47 -2.18 -16.56
N ALA A 82 -1.80 -2.09 -16.45
CA ALA A 82 -2.69 -2.82 -17.35
C ALA A 82 -2.53 -2.37 -18.81
N ARG A 83 -2.23 -1.09 -19.05
CA ARG A 83 -1.90 -0.57 -20.38
C ARG A 83 -0.58 -1.15 -20.90
N ASP A 84 0.46 -1.17 -20.06
CA ASP A 84 1.78 -1.69 -20.42
C ASP A 84 1.75 -3.20 -20.74
N LEU A 85 0.82 -3.94 -20.13
CA LEU A 85 0.57 -5.35 -20.43
C LEU A 85 -0.34 -5.59 -21.65
N GLY A 86 -0.80 -4.53 -22.32
CA GLY A 86 -1.70 -4.62 -23.48
C GLY A 86 -3.14 -5.04 -23.13
N LEU A 87 -3.53 -4.96 -21.85
CA LEU A 87 -4.86 -5.35 -21.37
C LEU A 87 -5.91 -4.26 -21.58
N LEU A 88 -5.47 -3.00 -21.77
CA LEU A 88 -6.33 -1.84 -22.01
C LEU A 88 -6.33 -1.43 -23.48
N SER A 89 -7.51 -1.11 -23.97
CA SER A 89 -7.80 -0.53 -25.29
C SER A 89 -8.94 0.48 -25.17
N GLU A 90 -9.23 1.20 -26.25
CA GLU A 90 -10.38 2.12 -26.32
C GLU A 90 -11.74 1.42 -26.12
N ARG A 91 -11.79 0.08 -26.31
CA ARG A 91 -13.00 -0.74 -26.18
C ARG A 91 -13.03 -1.53 -24.88
N THR A 92 -12.11 -1.26 -23.95
CA THR A 92 -12.03 -1.98 -22.67
C THR A 92 -12.94 -1.34 -21.64
N VAL A 93 -13.75 -2.16 -20.98
CA VAL A 93 -14.53 -1.74 -19.81
C VAL A 93 -13.81 -2.22 -18.56
N VAL A 94 -13.40 -1.29 -17.70
CA VAL A 94 -12.73 -1.61 -16.43
C VAL A 94 -13.77 -1.76 -15.32
N VAL A 95 -13.71 -2.88 -14.61
CA VAL A 95 -14.54 -3.16 -13.44
C VAL A 95 -13.67 -3.10 -12.19
N LEU A 96 -14.06 -2.23 -11.26
CA LEU A 96 -13.41 -2.08 -9.95
C LEU A 96 -14.23 -2.78 -8.86
N PRO A 97 -13.63 -3.13 -7.71
CA PRO A 97 -14.34 -3.77 -6.62
C PRO A 97 -15.45 -2.86 -6.08
N ALA A 98 -16.52 -3.49 -5.60
CA ALA A 98 -17.55 -2.78 -4.88
C ALA A 98 -16.96 -2.02 -3.68
N HIS A 99 -17.58 -0.89 -3.31
CA HIS A 99 -17.22 -0.09 -2.14
C HIS A 99 -15.84 0.58 -2.16
N ILE A 100 -15.12 0.57 -3.29
CA ILE A 100 -13.83 1.29 -3.45
C ILE A 100 -13.94 2.80 -3.15
N GLY A 101 -15.13 3.40 -3.32
CA GLY A 101 -15.37 4.81 -3.01
C GLY A 101 -15.77 5.09 -1.56
N THR A 102 -16.11 4.08 -0.76
CA THR A 102 -16.75 4.28 0.56
C THR A 102 -15.86 5.09 1.51
N TRP A 103 -14.56 4.83 1.49
CA TRP A 103 -13.60 5.49 2.38
C TRP A 103 -13.14 6.86 1.89
N LEU A 104 -13.64 7.34 0.74
CA LEU A 104 -13.49 8.74 0.36
C LEU A 104 -14.10 9.70 1.39
N LEU A 105 -15.07 9.21 2.18
CA LEU A 105 -15.61 9.92 3.35
C LEU A 105 -14.53 10.36 4.33
N ALA A 106 -13.47 9.57 4.46
CA ALA A 106 -12.39 9.82 5.42
C ALA A 106 -11.24 10.62 4.80
N VAL A 107 -11.38 11.24 3.64
CA VAL A 107 -10.30 12.04 3.02
C VAL A 107 -10.05 13.31 3.84
N GLY A 108 -8.79 13.59 4.17
CA GLY A 108 -8.41 14.77 4.94
C GLY A 108 -8.66 14.67 6.46
N GLU A 109 -9.04 13.49 6.94
CA GLU A 109 -9.19 13.19 8.36
C GLU A 109 -7.84 13.14 9.10
N LYS A 110 -7.92 13.03 10.43
CA LYS A 110 -6.76 12.96 11.32
C LYS A 110 -5.92 11.70 11.09
N ASP A 111 -4.61 11.81 11.30
CA ASP A 111 -3.64 10.71 11.12
C ASP A 111 -4.01 9.45 11.94
N GLU A 112 -4.59 9.65 13.12
CA GLU A 112 -4.99 8.59 14.03
C GLU A 112 -6.11 7.71 13.46
N LEU A 113 -6.96 8.26 12.57
CA LEU A 113 -7.97 7.48 11.86
C LEU A 113 -7.31 6.47 10.92
N TYR A 114 -6.31 6.89 10.15
CA TYR A 114 -5.63 6.01 9.18
C TYR A 114 -4.68 5.01 9.84
N ARG A 115 -4.19 5.32 11.05
CA ARG A 115 -3.33 4.43 11.85
C ARG A 115 -4.11 3.53 12.81
N ALA A 116 -5.44 3.65 12.84
CA ALA A 116 -6.28 2.84 13.72
C ALA A 116 -6.08 1.34 13.45
N ALA A 117 -5.93 0.56 14.51
CA ALA A 117 -5.72 -0.88 14.42
C ALA A 117 -6.99 -1.63 13.98
N ASP A 118 -8.17 -1.06 14.25
CA ASP A 118 -9.44 -1.63 13.86
C ASP A 118 -10.49 -0.57 13.49
N ARG A 119 -11.58 -1.04 12.86
CA ARG A 119 -12.70 -0.20 12.43
C ARG A 119 -13.36 0.55 13.59
N ARG A 120 -13.46 -0.02 14.79
CA ARG A 120 -14.08 0.65 15.94
C ARG A 120 -13.22 1.82 16.42
N GLN A 121 -11.89 1.68 16.39
CA GLN A 121 -10.98 2.77 16.69
C GLN A 121 -11.03 3.85 15.61
N ALA A 122 -11.04 3.47 14.33
CA ALA A 122 -11.18 4.43 13.23
C ALA A 122 -12.48 5.24 13.34
N LEU A 123 -13.61 4.57 13.62
CA LEU A 123 -14.90 5.23 13.80
C LEU A 123 -14.94 6.15 15.02
N ARG A 124 -14.20 5.85 16.10
CA ARG A 124 -14.08 6.77 17.24
C ARG A 124 -13.34 8.04 16.87
N TRP A 125 -12.28 7.93 16.08
CA TRP A 125 -11.56 9.10 15.57
C TRP A 125 -12.41 9.91 14.60
N LEU A 126 -13.19 9.24 13.75
CA LEU A 126 -14.16 9.89 12.86
C LEU A 126 -15.27 10.59 13.65
N ALA A 127 -15.82 9.97 14.69
CA ALA A 127 -16.83 10.60 15.54
C ALA A 127 -16.26 11.77 16.36
N ALA A 128 -14.95 11.76 16.62
CA ALA A 128 -14.24 12.85 17.27
C ALA A 128 -13.65 13.86 16.26
N SER A 129 -13.96 13.75 14.96
CA SER A 129 -13.68 14.80 14.00
C SER A 129 -14.75 15.90 14.14
N ASN A 130 -14.30 17.16 14.05
CA ASN A 130 -15.12 18.36 14.22
C ASN A 130 -15.37 18.98 12.85
#